data_AF-A0A8T4ZDL8-F1
#
_entry.id   AF-A0A8T4ZDL8-F1
#
_cell.length_a   1.000
_cell.length_b   1.000
_cell.length_c   1.000
_cell.angle_alpha   90.00
_cell.angle_beta   90.00
_cell.angle_gamma   90.00
#
_symmetry.space_group_name_H-M   'P 1'
#
loop_
_entity.id
_entity.type
_entity.pdbx_description
1 polymer ?
#
loop_
_entity_poly.entity_id
_entity_poly.type
_entity_poly.pdbx_seq_one_letter_code
_entity_poly.pdbx_strand_id
1 'polypeptide(L)' 'MGRANKELLKKLAEHFNVPTFNIRIISGFGSRNKTVEVKSTSHPVDQ' A
#
# COMPACT_ATOMS: atom_id res chain seq x y z
N MET A 1 -11.37 10.18 4.50
CA MET A 1 -10.65 8.89 4.61
C MET A 1 -10.56 8.49 6.08
N GLY A 2 -11.01 7.27 6.44
CA GLY A 2 -11.08 6.82 7.84
C GLY A 2 -9.74 6.36 8.44
N ARG A 3 -9.67 6.30 9.78
CA ARG A 3 -8.48 5.87 10.54
C ARG A 3 -7.97 4.47 10.13
N ALA A 4 -8.88 3.55 9.82
CA ALA A 4 -8.54 2.20 9.37
C ALA A 4 -7.72 2.18 8.06
N ASN A 5 -8.05 3.05 7.10
CA ASN A 5 -7.31 3.10 5.84
C ASN A 5 -5.90 3.65 6.04
N LYS A 6 -5.71 4.58 6.98
CA LYS A 6 -4.38 5.12 7.31
C LYS A 6 -3.48 4.07 7.95
N GLU A 7 -4.00 3.33 8.93
CA GLU A 7 -3.25 2.26 9.61
C GLU A 7 -2.90 1.12 8.65
N LEU A 8 -3.82 0.76 7.76
CA LEU A 8 -3.57 -0.24 6.70
C LEU A 8 -2.40 0.20 5.80
N LEU A 9 -2.46 1.43 5.27
CA LEU A 9 -1.42 1.97 4.39
C LEU A 9 -0.05 2.02 5.10
N LYS A 10 -0.03 2.40 6.37
CA LYS A 10 1.20 2.46 7.18
C LYS A 10 1.83 1.07 7.36
N LYS A 11 1.03 0.08 7.78
CA LYS A 11 1.51 -1.31 7.95
C LYS A 11 2.02 -1.91 6.64
N LEU A 12 1.35 -1.62 5.51
CA LEU A 12 1.79 -2.07 4.20
C LEU A 12 3.09 -1.36 3.78
N ALA A 13 3.21 -0.06 4.02
CA ALA A 13 4.44 0.70 3.74
C ALA A 13 5.64 0.14 4.50
N GLU A 14 5.46 -0.14 5.79
CA GLU A 14 6.49 -0.75 6.64
C GLU A 14 6.84 -2.18 6.19
N HIS A 15 5.83 -3.00 5.88
CA HIS A 15 6.04 -4.39 5.46
C HIS A 15 6.74 -4.52 4.11
N PHE A 16 6.38 -3.68 3.14
CA PHE A 16 6.96 -3.71 1.79
C PHE A 16 8.16 -2.77 1.62
N ASN A 17 8.52 -2.00 2.67
CA ASN A 17 9.58 -1.00 2.65
C ASN A 17 9.44 0.03 1.49
N VAL A 18 8.21 0.46 1.21
CA VAL A 18 7.92 1.46 0.17
C VAL A 18 7.25 2.70 0.77
N PRO A 19 7.43 3.89 0.19
CA PRO A 19 6.75 5.09 0.67
C PRO A 19 5.24 4.94 0.56
N THR A 20 4.50 5.51 1.51
CA THR A 20 3.03 5.39 1.57
C THR A 20 2.32 5.92 0.33
N PHE A 21 2.92 6.88 -0.39
CA PHE A 21 2.41 7.39 -1.66
C PHE A 21 2.44 6.35 -2.80
N ASN A 22 3.30 5.33 -2.69
CA ASN A 22 3.36 4.20 -3.64
C ASN A 22 2.30 3.13 -3.36
N ILE A 23 1.52 3.27 -2.28
CA ILE A 23 0.47 2.32 -1.91
C ILE A 23 -0.88 2.97 -2.09
N ARG A 24 -1.74 2.35 -2.88
CA ARG A 24 -3.07 2.88 -3.18
C ARG A 24 -4.14 1.80 -3.04
N ILE A 25 -5.20 2.11 -2.31
CA ILE A 25 -6.38 1.24 -2.24
C ILE A 25 -7.15 1.41 -3.56
N ILE A 26 -7.30 0.33 -4.32
CA ILE A 26 -8.05 0.32 -5.59
C ILE A 26 -9.53 0.02 -5.33
N SER A 27 -9.84 -0.87 -4.37
CA SER A 27 -11.21 -1.24 -4.04
C SER A 27 -11.36 -1.74 -2.60
N GLY A 28 -12.62 -1.84 -2.13
CA GLY A 28 -12.96 -2.36 -0.81
C GLY A 28 -12.97 -1.30 0.31
N PHE A 29 -13.21 -0.02 0.01
CA PHE A 29 -13.22 1.04 1.02
C PHE A 29 -14.19 0.76 2.20
N GLY A 30 -15.35 0.15 1.94
CA GLY A 30 -16.33 -0.29 2.94
C GLY A 30 -16.31 -1.79 3.30
N SER A 31 -15.37 -2.56 2.74
CA SER A 31 -15.29 -4.02 2.91
C SER A 31 -14.13 -4.41 3.83
N ARG A 32 -14.24 -5.58 4.50
CA ARG A 32 -13.13 -6.17 5.27
C ARG A 32 -11.97 -6.58 4.35
N ASN A 33 -12.29 -7.09 3.16
CA ASN A 33 -11.31 -7.45 2.15
C ASN A 33 -11.05 -6.23 1.25
N LYS A 34 -9.78 -5.87 1.09
CA LYS A 34 -9.35 -4.69 0.32
C LYS A 34 -8.34 -5.12 -0.73
N THR A 35 -8.46 -4.54 -1.92
CA THR A 35 -7.48 -4.70 -2.99
C THR A 35 -6.61 -3.45 -3.00
N VAL A 36 -5.31 -3.64 -2.84
CA VAL A 36 -4.31 -2.57 -2.75
C VAL A 36 -3.26 -2.76 -3.84
N GLU A 37 -2.93 -1.66 -4.51
CA GLU A 37 -1.79 -1.58 -5.43
C GLU A 37 -0.57 -1.10 -4.64
N VAL A 38 0.54 -1.79 -4.84
CA VAL A 38 1.85 -1.47 -4.27
C VAL A 38 2.82 -1.27 -5.42
N LYS A 39 3.28 -0.03 -5.61
CA LYS A 39 4.31 0.29 -6.60
C LYS A 39 5.68 0.12 -5.95
N SER A 40 6.33 -1.02 -6.21
CA SER A 40 7.77 -1.11 -5.97
C SER A 40 8.47 -0.31 -7.05
N THR A 41 9.08 0.82 -6.68
CA THR A 41 10.21 1.37 -7.42
C THR A 41 11.41 0.44 -7.19
N SER A 42 11.31 -0.80 -7.70
CA SER A 42 12.51 -1.56 -8.01
C SER A 42 13.21 -0.77 -9.10
N HIS A 43 14.20 0.04 -8.71
CA HIS A 43 15.38 0.13 -9.56
C HIS A 43 15.78 -1.33 -9.82
N PRO A 44 15.95 -1.77 -11.07
CA PRO A 44 16.59 -3.05 -11.34
C PRO A 44 17.98 -2.96 -10.70
N VAL A 45 18.14 -3.58 -9.53
CA VAL A 45 19.44 -3.91 -8.97
C VAL A 45 19.96 -5.03 -9.85
N ASP A 46 20.76 -4.63 -10.83
CA ASP A 46 21.61 -5.43 -11.68
C ASP A 46 20.98 -6.65 -12.40
N GLN A 47 20.89 -6.46 -13.72
CA GLN A 47 20.91 -7.45 -14.82
C GLN A 47 19.60 -8.13 -15.22
#